data_AF-A0A8J7KWC5-F1
#
_entry.id   AF-A0A8J7KWC5-F1
#
_cell.length_a   1.000
_cell.length_b   1.000
_cell.length_c   1.000
_cell.angle_alpha   90.00
_cell.angle_beta   90.00
_cell.angle_gamma   90.00
#
_symmetry.space_group_name_H-M   'P 1'
#
loop_
_entity.id
_entity.type
_entity.pdbx_description
1 polymer ?
#
loop_
_entity_poly.entity_id
_entity_poly.type
_entity_poly.pdbx_seq_one_letter_code
_entity_poly.pdbx_strand_id
1 'polypeptide(L)'
;MSERPILSTVLKHDLFLQYYYLKEELIAFCKQNGLSTTGKKHDLTKRIELFLRTGEKLLEPKVKRRHVKLNTQLSLDSIIEENFMCTEKHRTFFKSVIGNTFSFNVTFQKYLKNSAGKTYSDAVNEWYKILEYKKKNKGKSEIESQFEYNTYIRDFFIDNSDKELKDAIICWKYKKELAGHNKYERQDLSILKY
;
A
#
# COMPACT_ATOMS: atom_id res chain seq x y z
N MET A 1 -19.03 22.65 9.57
CA MET A 1 -18.03 21.66 9.08
C MET A 1 -18.83 20.45 8.64
N SER A 2 -18.70 20.03 7.38
CA SER A 2 -19.46 18.87 6.90
C SER A 2 -18.79 17.61 7.43
N GLU A 3 -19.46 16.90 8.32
CA GLU A 3 -18.97 15.63 8.84
C GLU A 3 -18.85 14.61 7.69
N ARG A 4 -17.78 13.82 7.72
CA ARG A 4 -17.56 12.74 6.77
C ARG A 4 -18.78 11.81 6.78
N PRO A 5 -19.45 11.61 5.63
CA PRO A 5 -20.67 10.81 5.59
C PRO A 5 -20.38 9.34 5.89
N ILE A 6 -21.37 8.67 6.48
CA ILE A 6 -21.31 7.23 6.73
C ILE A 6 -21.48 6.51 5.38
N LEU A 7 -20.57 5.58 5.09
CA LEU A 7 -20.64 4.76 3.90
C LEU A 7 -21.89 3.86 3.94
N SER A 8 -22.86 4.19 3.08
CA SER A 8 -24.16 3.51 3.01
C SER A 8 -24.67 3.47 1.58
N THR A 9 -25.69 2.65 1.31
CA THR A 9 -26.27 2.48 -0.03
C THR A 9 -27.03 3.70 -0.53
N VAL A 10 -27.41 4.61 0.38
CA VAL A 10 -28.10 5.87 0.07
C VAL A 10 -27.10 6.98 -0.30
N LEU A 11 -25.81 6.75 -0.06
CA LEU A 11 -24.75 7.71 -0.37
C LEU A 11 -24.56 7.83 -1.89
N LYS A 12 -24.60 9.06 -2.42
CA LYS A 12 -24.29 9.31 -3.84
C LYS A 12 -22.83 8.98 -4.14
N HIS A 13 -22.58 8.34 -5.28
CA HIS A 13 -21.24 7.97 -5.72
C HIS A 13 -20.27 9.18 -5.80
N ASP A 14 -20.72 10.34 -6.29
CA ASP A 14 -19.91 11.57 -6.35
C ASP A 14 -19.44 12.02 -4.96
N LEU A 15 -20.32 11.90 -3.97
CA LEU A 15 -20.00 12.27 -2.59
C LEU A 15 -19.06 11.22 -1.96
N PHE A 16 -19.25 9.94 -2.27
CA PHE A 16 -18.35 8.87 -1.82
C PHE A 16 -16.89 9.12 -2.24
N LEU A 17 -16.66 9.55 -3.50
CA LEU A 17 -15.31 9.81 -4.02
C LEU A 17 -14.62 11.04 -3.38
N GLN A 18 -15.38 11.91 -2.72
CA GLN A 18 -14.84 13.10 -2.08
C GLN A 18 -14.24 12.83 -0.69
N TYR A 19 -14.49 11.67 -0.08
CA TYR A 19 -14.05 11.41 1.30
C TYR A 19 -13.09 10.23 1.39
N TYR A 20 -12.20 10.29 2.38
CA TYR A 20 -11.31 9.19 2.70
C TYR A 20 -12.01 8.12 3.55
N TYR A 21 -12.08 6.90 3.01
CA TYR A 21 -12.53 5.72 3.75
C TYR A 21 -11.36 4.78 4.05
N LEU A 22 -11.35 4.20 5.24
CA LEU A 22 -10.42 3.15 5.63
C LEU A 22 -10.74 1.86 4.90
N LYS A 23 -9.72 1.00 4.76
CA LYS A 23 -9.90 -0.29 4.09
C LYS A 23 -10.91 -1.17 4.83
N GLU A 24 -10.93 -1.13 6.16
CA GLU A 24 -11.92 -1.87 6.96
C GLU A 24 -13.35 -1.41 6.66
N GLU A 25 -13.57 -0.10 6.50
CA GLU A 25 -14.88 0.48 6.19
C GLU A 25 -15.37 0.02 4.81
N LEU A 26 -14.48 0.07 3.80
CA LEU A 26 -14.79 -0.42 2.45
C LEU A 26 -15.11 -1.92 2.46
N ILE A 27 -14.35 -2.72 3.22
CA ILE A 27 -14.61 -4.16 3.36
C ILE A 27 -15.95 -4.40 4.05
N ALA A 28 -16.26 -3.67 5.11
CA ALA A 28 -17.52 -3.80 5.84
C ALA A 28 -18.72 -3.52 4.93
N PHE A 29 -18.66 -2.43 4.16
CA PHE A 29 -19.67 -2.11 3.16
C PHE A 29 -19.80 -3.20 2.09
N CYS A 30 -18.68 -3.70 1.56
CA CYS A 30 -18.71 -4.79 0.59
C CYS A 30 -19.40 -6.04 1.15
N LYS A 31 -19.09 -6.44 2.39
CA LYS A 31 -19.72 -7.60 3.03
C LYS A 31 -21.22 -7.42 3.19
N GLN A 32 -21.66 -6.26 3.68
CA GLN A 32 -23.08 -5.96 3.90
C GLN A 32 -23.89 -6.02 2.59
N ASN A 33 -23.27 -5.65 1.47
CA ASN A 33 -23.93 -5.60 0.16
C ASN A 33 -23.67 -6.86 -0.71
N GLY A 34 -22.96 -7.85 -0.20
CA GLY A 34 -22.61 -9.07 -0.94
C GLY A 34 -21.66 -8.82 -2.13
N LEU A 35 -20.81 -7.80 -2.04
CA LEU A 35 -19.73 -7.50 -2.99
C LEU A 35 -18.47 -8.27 -2.61
N SER A 36 -17.60 -8.50 -3.60
CA SER A 36 -16.27 -9.04 -3.32
C SER A 36 -15.46 -8.10 -2.41
N THR A 37 -14.80 -8.68 -1.40
CA THR A 37 -13.88 -7.97 -0.49
C THR A 37 -12.41 -8.13 -0.91
N THR A 38 -12.15 -8.71 -2.09
CA THR A 38 -10.78 -8.91 -2.59
C THR A 38 -10.24 -7.65 -3.23
N GLY A 39 -8.92 -7.48 -3.14
CA GLY A 39 -8.17 -6.40 -3.80
C GLY A 39 -7.48 -5.43 -2.84
N LYS A 40 -6.84 -4.44 -3.45
CA LYS A 40 -6.31 -3.25 -2.79
C LYS A 40 -7.44 -2.28 -2.47
N LYS A 41 -7.14 -1.24 -1.69
CA LYS A 41 -8.09 -0.17 -1.34
C LYS A 41 -8.75 0.43 -2.59
N HIS A 42 -7.95 0.74 -3.62
CA HIS A 42 -8.44 1.27 -4.90
C HIS A 42 -9.44 0.36 -5.60
N ASP A 43 -9.20 -0.95 -5.59
CA ASP A 43 -10.11 -1.93 -6.21
C ASP A 43 -11.45 -1.96 -5.47
N LEU A 44 -11.42 -1.91 -4.14
CA LEU A 44 -12.63 -1.79 -3.31
C LEU A 44 -13.37 -0.48 -3.61
N THR A 45 -12.66 0.66 -3.67
CA THR A 45 -13.24 1.98 -3.96
C THR A 45 -13.96 1.99 -5.31
N LYS A 46 -13.31 1.54 -6.38
CA LYS A 46 -13.93 1.45 -7.72
C LYS A 46 -15.16 0.56 -7.75
N ARG A 47 -15.11 -0.57 -7.03
CA ARG A 47 -16.24 -1.51 -6.95
C ARG A 47 -17.44 -0.89 -6.24
N ILE A 48 -17.20 -0.18 -5.13
CA ILE A 48 -18.24 0.51 -4.37
C ILE A 48 -18.79 1.69 -5.17
N GLU A 49 -17.94 2.49 -5.82
CA GLU A 49 -18.36 3.58 -6.71
C GLU A 49 -19.31 3.07 -7.80
N LEU A 50 -18.94 2.00 -8.51
CA LEU A 50 -19.78 1.41 -9.53
C LEU A 50 -21.11 0.90 -8.96
N PHE A 51 -21.06 0.20 -7.81
CA PHE A 51 -22.26 -0.30 -7.15
C PHE A 51 -23.19 0.84 -6.71
N LEU A 52 -22.67 1.95 -6.18
CA LEU A 52 -23.47 3.13 -5.83
C LEU A 52 -24.05 3.83 -7.06
N ARG A 53 -23.39 3.72 -8.23
CA ARG A 53 -23.84 4.33 -9.48
C ARG A 53 -24.89 3.50 -10.22
N THR A 54 -24.71 2.18 -10.31
CA THR A 54 -25.55 1.30 -11.15
C THR A 54 -26.38 0.30 -10.36
N GLY A 55 -26.07 0.07 -9.09
CA GLY A 55 -26.66 -1.01 -8.28
C GLY A 55 -26.14 -2.41 -8.62
N GLU A 56 -25.24 -2.54 -9.61
CA GLU A 56 -24.78 -3.83 -10.10
C GLU A 56 -23.63 -4.41 -9.29
N LYS A 57 -23.69 -5.72 -9.05
CA LYS A 57 -22.61 -6.47 -8.39
C LYS A 57 -21.69 -7.05 -9.45
N LEU A 58 -20.49 -6.49 -9.60
CA LEU A 58 -19.47 -7.12 -10.43
C LEU A 58 -19.08 -8.47 -9.83
N LEU A 59 -19.41 -9.54 -10.56
CA LEU A 59 -18.90 -10.87 -10.30
C LEU A 59 -17.47 -10.94 -10.85
N GLU A 60 -16.49 -10.66 -10.00
CA GLU A 60 -15.11 -10.93 -10.39
C GLU A 60 -14.90 -12.45 -10.47
N PRO A 61 -14.27 -12.95 -11.56
CA PRO A 61 -13.91 -14.35 -11.65
C PRO A 61 -13.02 -14.70 -10.46
N LYS A 62 -13.39 -15.76 -9.74
CA LYS A 62 -12.55 -16.32 -8.66
C LYS A 62 -11.25 -16.83 -9.29
N VAL A 63 -10.22 -15.99 -9.33
CA VAL A 63 -8.89 -16.44 -9.74
C VAL A 63 -8.41 -17.44 -8.70
N LYS A 64 -8.43 -18.73 -9.06
CA LYS A 64 -7.83 -19.79 -8.24
C LYS A 64 -6.33 -19.52 -8.18
N ARG A 65 -5.86 -18.95 -7.06
CA ARG A 65 -4.43 -18.78 -6.83
C ARG A 65 -3.79 -20.16 -6.70
N ARG A 66 -3.06 -20.58 -7.72
CA ARG A 66 -2.21 -21.77 -7.63
C ARG A 66 -1.02 -21.41 -6.76
N HIS A 67 -0.94 -22.00 -5.57
CA HIS A 67 0.28 -21.98 -4.80
C HIS A 67 1.26 -22.97 -5.41
N VAL A 68 2.36 -22.46 -5.98
CA VAL A 68 3.51 -23.31 -6.31
C VAL A 68 4.11 -23.77 -4.97
N LYS A 69 4.03 -25.08 -4.70
CA LYS A 69 4.68 -25.66 -3.53
C LYS A 69 6.19 -25.67 -3.78
N LEU A 70 6.90 -24.76 -3.12
CA LEU A 70 8.35 -24.84 -2.99
C LEU A 70 8.68 -25.96 -2.01
N ASN A 71 8.89 -27.17 -2.54
CA ASN A 71 9.27 -28.35 -1.77
C ASN A 71 10.79 -28.46 -1.54
N THR A 72 11.59 -27.63 -2.21
CA THR A 72 13.05 -27.69 -2.20
C THR A 72 13.64 -26.61 -1.29
N GLN A 73 14.77 -26.90 -0.65
CA GLN A 73 15.59 -25.87 0.00
C GLN A 73 16.13 -24.91 -1.06
N LEU A 74 16.02 -23.61 -0.81
CA LEU A 74 16.55 -22.58 -1.70
C LEU A 74 18.07 -22.49 -1.54
N SER A 75 18.75 -22.39 -2.67
CA SER A 75 20.19 -22.15 -2.77
C SER A 75 20.46 -20.92 -3.65
N LEU A 76 21.70 -20.44 -3.70
CA LEU A 76 22.09 -19.33 -4.57
C LEU A 76 21.92 -19.66 -6.06
N ASP A 77 22.10 -20.92 -6.43
CA ASP A 77 21.96 -21.42 -7.81
C ASP A 77 20.50 -21.74 -8.19
N SER A 78 19.58 -21.67 -7.23
CA SER A 78 18.15 -21.87 -7.51
C SER A 78 17.65 -20.78 -8.46
N ILE A 79 16.63 -21.11 -9.26
CA ILE A 79 16.01 -20.19 -10.21
C ILE A 79 14.77 -19.55 -9.61
N ILE A 80 14.60 -18.24 -9.80
CA ILE A 80 13.42 -17.48 -9.39
C ILE A 80 12.21 -17.93 -10.22
N GLU A 81 11.10 -18.22 -9.55
CA GLU A 81 9.90 -18.75 -10.17
C GLU A 81 9.06 -17.64 -10.83
N GLU A 82 8.31 -17.97 -11.89
CA GLU A 82 7.45 -17.01 -12.62
C GLU A 82 6.39 -16.32 -11.76
N ASN A 83 5.84 -17.02 -10.78
CA ASN A 83 4.81 -16.50 -9.88
C ASN A 83 5.40 -16.19 -8.49
N PHE A 84 6.53 -15.49 -8.46
CA PHE A 84 7.27 -15.22 -7.24
C PHE A 84 6.40 -14.56 -6.16
N MET A 85 6.44 -15.13 -4.96
CA MET A 85 5.75 -14.62 -3.79
C MET A 85 6.72 -14.46 -2.63
N CYS A 86 6.71 -13.31 -1.96
CA CYS A 86 7.54 -13.05 -0.77
C CYS A 86 7.02 -13.83 0.45
N THR A 87 7.25 -15.15 0.46
CA THR A 87 6.87 -16.04 1.56
C THR A 87 7.93 -16.04 2.67
N GLU A 88 7.58 -16.59 3.83
CA GLU A 88 8.53 -16.73 4.94
C GLU A 88 9.73 -17.63 4.56
N LYS A 89 9.54 -18.63 3.69
CA LYS A 89 10.66 -19.44 3.17
C LYS A 89 11.70 -18.59 2.45
N HIS A 90 11.28 -17.72 1.53
CA HIS A 90 12.19 -16.79 0.85
C HIS A 90 12.81 -15.80 1.84
N ARG A 91 12.04 -15.33 2.81
CA ARG A 91 12.53 -14.43 3.85
C ARG A 91 13.67 -15.06 4.65
N THR A 92 13.50 -16.30 5.10
CA THR A 92 14.52 -17.07 5.83
C THR A 92 15.76 -17.25 4.97
N PHE A 93 15.61 -17.65 3.71
CA PHE A 93 16.73 -17.80 2.78
C PHE A 93 17.51 -16.49 2.58
N PHE A 94 16.83 -15.39 2.24
CA PHE A 94 17.53 -14.13 2.04
C PHE A 94 18.17 -13.62 3.32
N LYS A 95 17.54 -13.81 4.49
CA LYS A 95 18.16 -13.48 5.78
C LYS A 95 19.39 -14.34 6.08
N SER A 96 19.41 -15.62 5.72
CA SER A 96 20.58 -16.47 5.98
C SER A 96 21.78 -16.08 5.11
N VAL A 97 21.55 -15.53 3.92
CA VAL A 97 22.61 -15.09 3.00
C VAL A 97 23.05 -13.64 3.27
N ILE A 98 22.09 -12.72 3.43
CA ILE A 98 22.33 -11.27 3.53
C ILE A 98 22.50 -10.83 5.00
N GLY A 99 21.87 -11.53 5.93
CA GLY A 99 21.84 -11.20 7.35
C GLY A 99 20.58 -10.46 7.80
N ASN A 100 20.58 -10.04 9.07
CA ASN A 100 19.41 -9.49 9.76
C ASN A 100 18.94 -8.12 9.24
N THR A 101 19.77 -7.42 8.45
CA THR A 101 19.43 -6.14 7.81
C THR A 101 18.50 -6.33 6.60
N PHE A 102 18.32 -7.58 6.15
CA PHE A 102 17.47 -7.90 5.01
C PHE A 102 16.01 -7.49 5.23
N SER A 103 15.47 -6.80 4.23
CA SER A 103 14.04 -6.54 4.12
C SER A 103 13.58 -6.54 2.67
N PHE A 104 12.35 -7.00 2.45
CA PHE A 104 11.66 -6.89 1.16
C PHE A 104 11.17 -5.45 0.96
N ASN A 105 12.04 -4.58 0.44
CA ASN A 105 11.62 -3.25 0.01
C ASN A 105 10.84 -3.33 -1.32
N VAL A 106 10.04 -2.30 -1.63
CA VAL A 106 9.15 -2.27 -2.80
C VAL A 106 9.90 -2.49 -4.11
N THR A 107 11.07 -1.86 -4.29
CA THR A 107 11.91 -2.01 -5.48
C THR A 107 12.38 -3.45 -5.66
N PHE A 108 12.85 -4.08 -4.58
CA PHE A 108 13.31 -5.46 -4.62
C PHE A 108 12.16 -6.45 -4.88
N GLN A 109 10.99 -6.22 -4.28
CA GLN A 109 9.80 -7.02 -4.56
C GLN A 109 9.39 -6.95 -6.03
N LYS A 110 9.45 -5.76 -6.63
CA LYS A 110 9.19 -5.55 -8.07
C LYS A 110 10.20 -6.29 -8.93
N TYR A 111 11.49 -6.20 -8.58
CA TYR A 111 12.55 -6.91 -9.28
C TYR A 111 12.29 -8.43 -9.28
N LEU A 112 12.02 -9.03 -8.11
CA LEU A 112 11.81 -10.48 -7.99
C LEU A 112 10.63 -10.96 -8.85
N LYS A 113 9.52 -10.22 -8.86
CA LYS A 113 8.34 -10.54 -9.67
C LYS A 113 8.58 -10.49 -11.18
N ASN A 114 9.61 -9.76 -11.62
CA ASN A 114 9.95 -9.59 -13.03
C ASN A 114 11.25 -10.32 -13.42
N SER A 115 11.82 -11.13 -12.52
CA SER A 115 13.13 -11.77 -12.70
C SER A 115 13.05 -13.29 -12.76
N ALA A 116 11.89 -13.82 -13.16
CA ALA A 116 11.73 -15.24 -13.42
C ALA A 116 12.83 -15.76 -14.36
N GLY A 117 13.43 -16.90 -14.03
CA GLY A 117 14.54 -17.46 -14.80
C GLY A 117 15.94 -16.99 -14.37
N LYS A 118 16.06 -15.95 -13.52
CA LYS A 118 17.35 -15.56 -12.92
C LYS A 118 17.66 -16.38 -11.67
N THR A 119 18.91 -16.34 -11.22
CA THR A 119 19.33 -17.05 -10.01
C THR A 119 19.03 -16.24 -8.74
N TYR A 120 18.97 -16.91 -7.59
CA TYR A 120 18.92 -16.22 -6.30
C TYR A 120 20.22 -15.45 -6.00
N SER A 121 21.36 -15.88 -6.56
CA SER A 121 22.61 -15.10 -6.55
C SER A 121 22.43 -13.73 -7.23
N ASP A 122 21.78 -13.69 -8.39
CA ASP A 122 21.47 -12.43 -9.08
C ASP A 122 20.57 -11.52 -8.23
N ALA A 123 19.58 -12.11 -7.55
CA ALA A 123 18.71 -11.36 -6.64
C ALA A 123 19.47 -10.79 -5.43
N VAL A 124 20.42 -11.53 -4.84
CA VAL A 124 21.24 -11.02 -3.74
C VAL A 124 22.10 -9.85 -4.22
N ASN A 125 22.73 -9.96 -5.39
CA ASN A 125 23.52 -8.88 -5.98
C ASN A 125 22.65 -7.64 -6.24
N GLU A 126 21.44 -7.83 -6.76
CA GLU A 126 20.50 -6.73 -6.99
C GLU A 126 20.06 -6.07 -5.67
N TRP A 127 19.84 -6.85 -4.62
CA TRP A 127 19.49 -6.30 -3.30
C TRP A 127 20.55 -5.33 -2.79
N TYR A 128 21.83 -5.67 -2.93
CA TYR A 128 22.93 -4.76 -2.56
C TYR A 128 22.98 -3.50 -3.43
N LYS A 129 22.74 -3.61 -4.75
CA LYS A 129 22.62 -2.44 -5.63
C LYS A 129 21.49 -1.50 -5.19
N ILE A 130 20.33 -2.07 -4.85
CA ILE A 130 19.17 -1.30 -4.35
C ILE A 130 19.51 -0.64 -3.02
N LEU A 131 20.23 -1.33 -2.13
CA LEU A 131 20.66 -0.77 -0.85
C LEU A 131 21.58 0.44 -1.05
N GLU A 132 22.60 0.31 -1.91
CA GLU A 132 23.54 1.39 -2.24
C GLU A 132 22.84 2.58 -2.91
N TYR A 133 21.94 2.31 -3.86
CA TYR A 133 21.12 3.35 -4.48
C TYR A 133 20.27 4.10 -3.44
N LYS A 134 19.65 3.37 -2.50
CA LYS A 134 18.84 3.96 -1.44
C LYS A 134 19.66 4.81 -0.47
N LYS A 135 20.89 4.39 -0.14
CA LYS A 135 21.82 5.19 0.66
C LYS A 135 22.15 6.52 -0.03
N LYS A 136 22.44 6.47 -1.34
CA LYS A 136 22.74 7.68 -2.15
C LYS A 136 21.54 8.60 -2.37
N ASN A 137 20.32 8.05 -2.39
CA ASN A 137 19.08 8.78 -2.70
C ASN A 137 18.12 8.88 -1.50
N LYS A 138 18.66 8.94 -0.28
CA LYS A 138 17.86 9.00 0.96
C LYS A 138 16.87 10.18 0.88
N GLY A 139 15.59 9.90 1.08
CA GLY A 139 14.50 10.90 1.05
C GLY A 139 13.90 11.19 -0.34
N LYS A 140 14.50 10.70 -1.44
CA LYS A 140 14.04 10.98 -2.82
C LYS A 140 13.19 9.88 -3.44
N SER A 141 12.94 8.78 -2.73
CA SER A 141 12.19 7.65 -3.27
C SER A 141 10.71 8.00 -3.44
N GLU A 142 10.16 7.79 -4.62
CA GLU A 142 8.73 7.92 -4.89
C GLU A 142 7.90 7.03 -3.95
N ILE A 143 6.82 7.58 -3.38
CA ILE A 143 5.83 6.81 -2.63
C ILE A 143 4.67 6.52 -3.58
N GLU A 144 4.36 5.25 -3.79
CA GLU A 144 3.19 4.86 -4.58
C GLU A 144 1.90 5.44 -3.98
N SER A 145 0.99 5.89 -4.84
CA SER A 145 -0.28 6.57 -4.47
C SER A 145 -1.12 5.85 -3.42
N GLN A 146 -1.01 4.52 -3.32
CA GLN A 146 -1.71 3.71 -2.31
C GLN A 146 -1.25 3.98 -0.86
N PHE A 147 -0.12 4.67 -0.64
CA PHE A 147 0.45 4.96 0.67
C PHE A 147 0.24 6.43 1.07
N GLU A 148 -0.99 6.94 0.91
CA GLU A 148 -1.36 8.34 1.20
C GLU A 148 -0.84 8.84 2.55
N TYR A 149 -0.98 8.05 3.62
CA TYR A 149 -0.46 8.39 4.96
C TYR A 149 1.05 8.64 4.93
N ASN A 150 1.83 7.76 4.30
CA ASN A 150 3.28 7.92 4.25
C ASN A 150 3.69 9.16 3.43
N THR A 151 2.95 9.45 2.35
CA THR A 151 3.15 10.67 1.56
C THR A 151 2.87 11.90 2.41
N TYR A 152 1.72 11.94 3.08
CA TYR A 152 1.33 13.03 3.97
C TYR A 152 2.37 13.31 5.05
N ILE A 153 2.82 12.27 5.77
CA ILE A 153 3.81 12.42 6.84
C ILE A 153 5.13 12.93 6.29
N ARG A 154 5.57 12.48 5.11
CA ARG A 154 6.79 12.98 4.49
C ARG A 154 6.66 14.46 4.14
N ASP A 155 5.58 14.84 3.46
CA ASP A 155 5.35 16.22 3.02
C ASP A 155 5.21 17.16 4.22
N PHE A 156 4.57 16.70 5.30
CA PHE A 156 4.51 17.40 6.57
C PHE A 156 5.91 17.71 7.13
N PHE A 157 6.82 16.74 7.16
CA PHE A 157 8.18 16.95 7.71
C PHE A 157 9.10 17.72 6.78
N ILE A 158 8.82 17.76 5.47
CA ILE A 158 9.54 18.65 4.53
C ILE A 158 9.27 20.12 4.90
N ASP A 159 8.03 20.44 5.24
CA ASP A 159 7.61 21.80 5.59
C ASP A 159 7.76 22.14 7.08
N ASN A 160 7.83 21.14 7.98
CA ASN A 160 7.86 21.32 9.43
C ASN A 160 8.91 20.43 10.10
N SER A 161 10.19 20.80 9.99
CA SER A 161 11.29 20.03 10.56
C SER A 161 11.39 20.12 12.09
N ASP A 162 10.73 21.10 12.71
CA ASP A 162 10.68 21.37 14.15
C ASP A 162 9.57 20.61 14.89
N LYS A 163 8.64 19.98 14.16
CA LYS A 163 7.48 19.29 14.73
C LYS A 163 7.75 17.84 15.06
N GLU A 164 6.89 17.26 15.87
CA GLU A 164 6.95 15.85 16.24
C GLU A 164 5.98 15.00 15.41
N LEU A 165 6.23 13.68 15.35
CA LEU A 165 5.34 12.75 14.63
C LEU A 165 3.91 12.79 15.17
N LYS A 166 3.72 13.07 16.46
CA LYS A 166 2.39 13.21 17.07
C LYS A 166 1.59 14.34 16.40
N ASP A 167 2.25 15.44 16.06
CA ASP A 167 1.63 16.61 15.43
C ASP A 167 1.19 16.27 14.01
N ALA A 168 2.06 15.60 13.26
CA ALA A 168 1.76 15.10 11.92
C ALA A 168 0.55 14.14 11.91
N ILE A 169 0.45 13.27 12.94
CA ILE A 169 -0.67 12.35 13.11
C ILE A 169 -1.98 13.10 13.42
N ILE A 170 -1.93 14.15 14.24
CA ILE A 170 -3.10 14.99 14.54
C ILE A 170 -3.58 15.68 13.26
N CYS A 171 -2.68 16.33 12.52
CA CYS A 171 -3.01 16.98 11.24
C CYS A 171 -3.55 15.98 10.21
N TRP A 172 -2.97 14.78 10.11
CA TRP A 172 -3.48 13.72 9.23
C TRP A 172 -4.91 13.31 9.59
N LYS A 173 -5.20 13.11 10.89
CA LYS A 173 -6.54 12.74 11.36
C LYS A 173 -7.57 13.80 11.01
N TYR A 174 -7.21 15.07 11.17
CA TYR A 174 -8.04 16.19 10.75
C TYR A 174 -8.23 16.21 9.22
N LYS A 175 -7.14 16.10 8.44
CA LYS A 175 -7.18 16.17 6.98
C LYS A 175 -8.11 15.14 6.36
N LYS A 176 -8.04 13.89 6.83
CA LYS A 176 -8.84 12.78 6.28
C LYS A 176 -10.35 12.88 6.59
N GLU A 177 -10.75 13.77 7.48
CA GLU A 177 -12.16 14.05 7.77
C GLU A 177 -12.76 15.08 6.80
N LEU A 178 -11.91 15.85 6.12
CA LEU A 178 -12.31 16.84 5.13
C LEU A 178 -12.59 16.20 3.77
N ALA A 179 -13.43 16.86 2.98
CA ALA A 179 -13.65 16.50 1.59
C ALA A 179 -12.45 16.91 0.72
N GLY A 180 -12.12 16.10 -0.29
CA GLY A 180 -11.08 16.37 -1.29
C GLY A 180 -9.87 15.45 -1.15
N HIS A 181 -8.69 15.98 -1.48
CA HIS A 181 -7.44 15.20 -1.45
C HIS A 181 -6.79 15.18 -0.08
N ASN A 182 -6.12 14.08 0.25
CA ASN A 182 -5.42 13.91 1.53
C ASN A 182 -3.92 14.22 1.43
N LYS A 183 -3.55 15.22 0.62
CA LYS A 183 -2.18 15.75 0.57
C LYS A 183 -1.99 16.77 1.70
N TYR A 184 -0.78 16.85 2.25
CA TYR A 184 -0.46 17.83 3.27
C TYR A 184 -0.61 19.25 2.73
N GLU A 185 -1.25 20.10 3.51
CA GLU A 185 -1.35 21.54 3.27
C GLU A 185 -1.03 22.29 4.56
N ARG A 186 -0.38 23.46 4.47
CA ARG A 186 -0.01 24.26 5.66
C ARG A 186 -1.22 24.64 6.52
N GLN A 187 -2.40 24.75 5.90
CA GLN A 187 -3.66 25.02 6.60
C GLN A 187 -4.02 23.91 7.59
N ASP A 188 -3.55 22.68 7.40
CA ASP A 188 -3.82 21.55 8.30
C ASP A 188 -3.22 21.81 9.69
N LEU A 189 -2.16 22.62 9.82
CA LEU A 189 -1.56 23.01 11.11
C LEU A 189 -2.51 23.80 12.02
N SER A 190 -3.62 24.32 11.49
CA SER A 190 -4.61 25.05 12.28
C SER A 190 -5.17 24.23 13.44
N ILE A 191 -5.22 22.90 13.32
CA ILE A 191 -5.71 22.00 14.38
C ILE A 191 -4.76 21.89 15.58
N LEU A 192 -3.47 22.21 15.41
CA LEU A 192 -2.47 22.15 16.48
C LEU A 192 -2.51 23.37 17.41
N LYS A 193 -3.29 24.40 17.04
CA LYS A 193 -3.42 25.63 17.83
C LYS A 193 -4.54 25.49 18.86
N TYR A 194 -4.33 24.69 19.90
CA TYR A 194 -5.13 24.68 21.13
C TYR A 194 -4.26 24.33 22.34
#